data_AF-A0A956S3V7-F1
#
_entry.id   AF-A0A956S3V7-F1
#
_cell.length_a   1.000
_cell.length_b   1.000
_cell.length_c   1.000
_cell.angle_alpha   90.00
_cell.angle_beta   90.00
_cell.angle_gamma   90.00
#
_symmetry.space_group_name_H-M   'P 1'
#
loop_
_entity.id
_entity.type
_entity.pdbx_description
1 polymer ?
#
loop_
_entity_poly.entity_id
_entity_poly.type
_entity_poly.pdbx_seq_one_letter_code
_entity_poly.pdbx_strand_id
1 'polypeptide(L)'
;MNCDLAKTQFVDLMYEELDTTGAKDLHAHIAECASCKKEFDALVGTRQVLKAIPQEEPQERIIFTATPRRSFSGWLRDVRAVLPQTAWGRLSFAVATAALFALVVGSVGNFNMKYDDQGFSVSMGVLPQQSSEISPEVMAVILERARQENAQYTASMIAASEEKQKQSWSDNFTNFALEMDRKRDTELYMIGNQLERMNESTNNQFRELMRSVNYQR
;
A
#
# COMPACT_ATOMS: atom_id res chain seq x y z
N MET A 1 -22.45 -7.84 29.48
CA MET A 1 -21.52 -7.70 28.34
C MET A 1 -20.28 -8.56 28.58
N ASN A 2 -19.62 -9.09 27.54
CA ASN A 2 -18.35 -9.82 27.68
C ASN A 2 -17.14 -8.87 27.57
N CYS A 3 -15.97 -9.30 28.05
CA CYS A 3 -14.77 -8.47 28.07
C CYS A 3 -14.27 -8.10 26.67
N ASP A 4 -14.43 -8.98 25.68
CA ASP A 4 -13.96 -8.72 24.31
C ASP A 4 -14.77 -7.61 23.64
N LEU A 5 -16.11 -7.64 23.77
CA LEU A 5 -16.98 -6.58 23.28
C LEU A 5 -16.72 -5.26 24.02
N ALA A 6 -16.47 -5.33 25.34
CA ALA A 6 -16.11 -4.15 26.12
C ALA A 6 -14.89 -3.43 25.56
N LYS A 7 -13.84 -4.20 25.24
CA LYS A 7 -12.58 -3.67 24.71
C LYS A 7 -12.76 -3.00 23.35
N THR A 8 -13.58 -3.58 22.48
CA THR A 8 -13.86 -2.97 21.16
C THR A 8 -14.57 -1.62 21.28
N GLN A 9 -15.35 -1.42 22.35
CA GLN A 9 -16.15 -0.21 22.56
C GLN A 9 -15.44 0.87 23.40
N PHE A 10 -14.23 0.64 23.91
CA PHE A 10 -13.51 1.63 24.72
C PHE A 10 -13.21 2.92 23.96
N VAL A 11 -12.79 2.80 22.69
CA VAL A 11 -12.48 3.95 21.85
C VAL A 11 -13.75 4.75 21.57
N ASP A 12 -14.82 4.07 21.16
CA ASP A 12 -16.12 4.67 20.89
C ASP A 12 -16.65 5.42 22.13
N LEU A 13 -16.49 4.84 23.33
CA LEU A 13 -16.81 5.52 24.59
C LEU A 13 -15.98 6.79 24.80
N MET A 14 -14.67 6.73 24.55
CA MET A 14 -13.76 7.85 24.74
C MET A 14 -14.02 9.02 23.78
N TYR A 15 -14.53 8.73 22.58
CA TYR A 15 -14.89 9.73 21.57
C TYR A 15 -16.39 10.08 21.56
N GLU A 16 -17.16 9.59 22.55
CA GLU A 16 -18.61 9.85 22.68
C GLU A 16 -19.43 9.37 21.47
N GLU A 17 -18.96 8.30 20.81
CA GLU A 17 -19.60 7.69 19.63
C GLU A 17 -20.60 6.58 20.01
N LEU A 18 -20.60 6.12 21.26
CA LEU A 18 -21.58 5.17 21.77
C LEU A 18 -22.94 5.82 22.03
N ASP A 19 -24.01 5.07 21.78
CA ASP A 19 -25.36 5.46 22.18
C ASP A 19 -25.51 5.44 23.72
N THR A 20 -26.52 6.13 24.23
CA THR A 20 -26.72 6.27 25.69
C THR A 20 -26.94 4.95 26.42
N THR A 21 -27.38 3.90 25.73
CA THR A 21 -27.59 2.56 26.29
C THR A 21 -26.26 1.81 26.35
N GLY A 22 -25.52 1.76 25.23
CA GLY A 22 -24.21 1.12 25.17
C GLY A 22 -23.19 1.75 26.13
N ALA A 23 -23.22 3.06 26.29
CA ALA A 23 -22.37 3.75 27.26
C ALA A 23 -22.64 3.31 28.71
N LYS A 24 -23.91 3.16 29.11
CA LYS A 24 -24.28 2.71 30.46
C LYS A 24 -23.88 1.27 30.71
N ASP A 25 -24.12 0.38 29.75
CA ASP A 25 -23.78 -1.04 29.86
C ASP A 25 -22.27 -1.26 29.95
N LEU A 26 -21.49 -0.48 29.18
CA LEU A 26 -20.03 -0.49 29.23
C LEU A 26 -19.50 0.06 30.56
N HIS A 27 -20.06 1.16 31.07
CA HIS A 27 -19.69 1.70 32.38
C HIS A 27 -19.99 0.71 33.52
N ALA A 28 -21.15 0.04 33.49
CA ALA A 28 -21.49 -0.99 34.46
C ALA A 28 -20.48 -2.14 34.43
N HIS A 29 -20.11 -2.61 33.23
CA HIS A 29 -19.11 -3.67 33.08
C HIS A 29 -17.72 -3.27 33.57
N ILE A 30 -17.28 -2.04 33.28
CA ILE A 30 -15.99 -1.50 33.77
C ILE A 30 -15.98 -1.42 35.30
N ALA A 31 -17.12 -1.11 35.93
CA ALA A 31 -17.22 -1.07 37.39
C ALA A 31 -17.09 -2.47 38.03
N GLU A 32 -17.59 -3.51 37.36
CA GLU A 32 -17.58 -4.89 37.86
C GLU A 32 -16.30 -5.66 37.52
N CYS A 33 -15.65 -5.37 36.39
CA CYS A 33 -14.49 -6.10 35.89
C CYS A 33 -13.17 -5.34 36.12
N ALA A 34 -12.37 -5.82 37.09
CA ALA A 34 -11.07 -5.22 37.42
C ALA A 34 -10.07 -5.19 36.25
N SER A 35 -10.09 -6.19 35.37
CA SER A 35 -9.23 -6.23 34.18
C SER A 35 -9.60 -5.14 33.17
N CYS A 36 -10.89 -5.03 32.86
CA CYS A 36 -11.38 -4.01 31.93
C CYS A 36 -11.17 -2.60 32.48
N LYS A 37 -11.34 -2.40 33.79
CA LYS A 37 -11.02 -1.12 34.44
C LYS A 37 -9.56 -0.73 34.27
N LYS A 38 -8.63 -1.65 34.55
CA LYS A 38 -7.19 -1.39 34.41
C LYS A 38 -6.82 -1.01 32.97
N GLU A 39 -7.36 -1.72 31.99
CA GLU A 39 -7.12 -1.43 30.57
C GLU A 39 -7.70 -0.09 30.14
N PHE A 40 -8.94 0.21 30.56
CA PHE A 40 -9.58 1.49 30.28
C PHE A 40 -8.82 2.67 30.91
N ASP A 41 -8.40 2.55 32.16
CA ASP A 41 -7.60 3.57 32.85
C ASP A 41 -6.26 3.82 32.13
N ALA A 42 -5.62 2.77 31.60
CA ALA A 42 -4.40 2.90 30.80
C ALA A 42 -4.62 3.66 29.48
N LEU A 43 -5.75 3.43 28.80
CA LEU A 43 -6.14 4.15 27.58
C LEU A 43 -6.44 5.63 27.86
N VAL A 44 -7.17 5.91 28.95
CA VAL A 44 -7.45 7.28 29.39
C VAL A 44 -6.15 8.00 29.74
N GLY A 45 -5.23 7.36 30.44
CA GLY A 45 -3.90 7.90 30.74
C GLY A 45 -3.10 8.23 29.47
N THR A 46 -3.09 7.32 28.49
CA THR A 46 -2.43 7.56 27.20
C THR A 46 -3.01 8.78 26.48
N ARG A 47 -4.35 8.92 26.46
CA ARG A 47 -5.02 10.09 25.87
C ARG A 47 -4.64 11.40 26.56
N GLN A 48 -4.50 11.40 27.89
CA GLN A 48 -4.07 12.60 28.63
C GLN A 48 -2.65 13.01 28.24
N VAL A 49 -1.73 12.06 28.10
CA VAL A 49 -0.36 12.32 27.62
C VAL A 49 -0.38 12.88 26.20
N LEU A 50 -1.16 12.28 25.29
CA LEU A 50 -1.26 12.76 23.91
C LEU A 50 -1.87 14.16 23.81
N LYS A 51 -2.83 14.51 24.68
CA LYS A 51 -3.39 15.88 24.75
C LYS A 51 -2.38 16.93 25.23
N ALA A 52 -1.33 16.52 25.94
CA ALA A 52 -0.28 17.42 26.40
C ALA A 52 0.73 17.75 25.29
N ILE A 53 0.70 17.03 24.17
CA ILE A 53 1.55 17.32 23.01
C ILE A 53 1.00 18.59 22.31
N PRO A 54 1.81 19.64 22.13
CA PRO A 54 1.38 20.82 21.40
C PRO A 54 1.01 20.43 19.97
N GLN A 55 -0.21 20.77 19.54
CA GLN A 55 -0.62 20.54 18.17
C GLN A 55 0.06 21.57 17.27
N GLU A 56 0.98 21.11 16.43
CA GLU A 56 1.47 21.93 15.32
C GLU A 56 0.32 22.13 14.33
N GLU A 57 -0.11 23.38 14.16
CA GLU A 57 -0.99 23.72 13.04
C GLU A 57 -0.23 23.43 11.74
N PRO A 58 -0.78 22.61 10.82
CA PRO A 58 -0.13 22.38 9.55
C PRO A 58 0.04 23.72 8.83
N GLN A 59 1.30 24.13 8.61
CA GLN A 59 1.65 25.44 8.04
C GLN A 59 1.31 25.58 6.55
N GLU A 60 0.66 24.60 5.94
CA GLU A 60 0.37 24.61 4.52
C GLU A 60 -1.12 24.41 4.29
N ARG A 61 -1.78 25.53 3.98
CA ARG A 61 -3.06 25.51 3.28
C ARG A 61 -2.79 24.86 1.93
N ILE A 62 -3.10 23.56 1.80
CA ILE A 62 -3.07 22.86 0.51
C ILE A 62 -4.09 23.58 -0.39
N ILE A 63 -3.60 24.52 -1.20
CA ILE A 63 -4.41 25.13 -2.25
C ILE A 63 -4.58 24.04 -3.29
N PHE A 64 -5.71 23.35 -3.25
CA PHE A 64 -6.19 22.58 -4.38
C PHE A 64 -6.43 23.57 -5.52
N THR A 65 -5.40 23.83 -6.33
CA THR A 65 -5.59 24.50 -7.61
C THR A 65 -6.44 23.55 -8.42
N ALA A 66 -7.72 23.89 -8.57
CA ALA A 66 -8.60 23.16 -9.46
C ALA A 66 -7.95 23.22 -10.85
N THR A 67 -7.39 22.10 -11.31
CA THR A 67 -6.86 21.98 -12.66
C THR A 67 -7.96 22.47 -13.61
N PRO A 68 -7.68 23.47 -14.46
CA PRO A 68 -8.70 24.01 -15.34
C PRO A 68 -9.26 22.87 -16.17
N ARG A 69 -10.58 22.66 -16.09
CA ARG A 69 -11.30 21.63 -16.83
C ARG A 69 -10.98 21.85 -18.31
N ARG A 70 -10.12 21.00 -18.90
CA ARG A 70 -9.74 21.11 -20.31
C ARG A 70 -11.00 20.98 -21.15
N SER A 71 -11.46 22.10 -21.69
CA SER A 71 -12.57 22.14 -22.64
C SER A 71 -12.12 21.47 -23.94
N PHE A 72 -13.04 20.74 -24.59
CA PHE A 72 -12.81 20.16 -25.91
C PHE A 72 -12.35 21.21 -26.94
N SER A 73 -12.86 22.44 -26.83
CA SER A 73 -12.43 23.57 -27.67
C SER A 73 -10.97 23.97 -27.42
N GLY A 74 -10.48 23.85 -26.19
CA GLY A 74 -9.08 24.09 -25.84
C GLY A 74 -8.16 23.04 -26.45
N TRP A 75 -8.54 21.77 -26.35
CA TRP A 75 -7.81 20.66 -26.96
C TRP A 75 -7.74 20.77 -28.49
N LEU A 76 -8.85 21.13 -29.15
CA LEU A 76 -8.88 21.29 -30.61
C LEU A 76 -7.94 22.40 -31.11
N ARG A 77 -7.82 23.48 -30.33
CA ARG A 77 -6.91 24.59 -30.62
C ARG A 77 -5.45 24.15 -30.48
N ASP A 78 -5.13 23.41 -29.43
CA ASP A 78 -3.78 22.91 -29.18
C ASP A 78 -3.35 21.91 -30.28
N VAL A 79 -4.25 21.03 -30.70
CA VAL A 79 -4.00 20.11 -31.83
C VAL A 79 -3.76 20.87 -33.13
N ARG A 80 -4.56 21.91 -33.42
CA ARG A 80 -4.39 22.72 -34.62
C ARG A 80 -3.07 23.50 -34.64
N ALA A 81 -2.53 23.86 -33.49
CA ALA A 81 -1.22 24.51 -33.38
C ALA A 81 -0.06 23.57 -33.75
N VAL A 82 -0.22 22.27 -33.54
CA VAL A 82 0.80 21.25 -33.86
C VAL A 82 0.66 20.74 -35.30
N LEU A 83 -0.46 21.02 -35.99
CA LEU A 83 -0.63 20.62 -37.38
C LEU A 83 0.32 21.37 -38.33
N PRO A 84 1.01 20.66 -39.24
CA PRO A 84 1.86 21.30 -40.25
C PRO A 84 1.02 22.20 -41.15
N GLN A 85 1.46 23.45 -41.34
CA GLN A 85 0.75 24.46 -42.14
C GLN A 85 1.07 24.36 -43.64
N THR A 86 2.15 23.67 -44.02
CA THR A 86 2.59 23.51 -45.41
C THR A 86 1.77 22.45 -46.13
N ALA A 87 1.44 22.68 -47.42
CA ALA A 87 0.64 21.75 -48.21
C ALA A 87 1.23 20.32 -48.24
N TRP A 88 2.54 20.20 -48.38
CA TRP A 88 3.27 18.93 -48.32
C TRP A 88 3.27 18.29 -46.93
N GLY A 89 3.38 19.09 -45.87
CA GLY A 89 3.32 18.58 -44.49
C GLY A 89 1.93 18.08 -44.12
N ARG A 90 0.87 18.70 -44.65
CA ARG A 90 -0.51 18.21 -44.47
C ARG A 90 -0.74 16.89 -45.20
N LEU A 91 -0.18 16.74 -46.39
CA LEU A 91 -0.28 15.52 -47.18
C LEU A 91 0.48 14.36 -46.52
N SER A 92 1.72 14.58 -46.07
CA SER A 92 2.48 13.55 -45.37
C SER A 92 1.85 13.14 -44.04
N PHE A 93 1.33 14.10 -43.27
CA PHE A 93 0.63 13.82 -42.03
C PHE A 93 -0.68 13.06 -42.27
N ALA A 94 -1.45 13.43 -43.30
CA ALA A 94 -2.69 12.73 -43.65
C ALA A 94 -2.42 11.28 -44.06
N VAL A 95 -1.39 11.03 -44.88
CA VAL A 95 -0.98 9.68 -45.29
C VAL A 95 -0.52 8.85 -44.08
N ALA A 96 0.33 9.41 -43.22
CA ALA A 96 0.81 8.72 -42.03
C ALA A 96 -0.34 8.37 -41.06
N THR A 97 -1.27 9.31 -40.85
CA THR A 97 -2.43 9.10 -39.98
C THR A 97 -3.38 8.07 -40.56
N ALA A 98 -3.62 8.11 -41.88
CA ALA A 98 -4.44 7.11 -42.58
C ALA A 98 -3.81 5.72 -42.51
N ALA A 99 -2.49 5.59 -42.67
CA ALA A 99 -1.78 4.33 -42.54
C ALA A 99 -1.87 3.76 -41.10
N LEU A 100 -1.67 4.61 -40.09
CA LEU A 100 -1.83 4.23 -38.68
C LEU A 100 -3.26 3.78 -38.38
N PHE A 101 -4.25 4.52 -38.85
CA PHE A 101 -5.65 4.17 -38.68
C PHE A 101 -5.97 2.84 -39.39
N ALA A 102 -5.48 2.64 -40.60
CA ALA A 102 -5.64 1.39 -41.33
C ALA A 102 -4.99 0.19 -40.61
N LEU A 103 -3.82 0.39 -39.99
CA LEU A 103 -3.17 -0.64 -39.17
C LEU A 103 -3.99 -0.98 -37.92
N VAL A 104 -4.50 0.03 -37.21
CA VAL A 104 -5.33 -0.20 -36.01
C VAL A 104 -6.63 -0.92 -36.38
N VAL A 105 -7.31 -0.47 -37.43
CA VAL A 105 -8.54 -1.12 -37.91
C VAL A 105 -8.26 -2.53 -38.43
N GLY A 106 -7.17 -2.73 -39.17
CA GLY A 106 -6.75 -4.04 -39.68
C GLY A 106 -6.36 -5.01 -38.57
N SER A 107 -5.73 -4.51 -37.50
CA SER A 107 -5.40 -5.30 -36.30
C SER A 107 -6.65 -5.73 -35.54
N VAL A 108 -7.66 -4.86 -35.42
CA VAL A 108 -8.94 -5.21 -34.78
C VAL A 108 -9.74 -6.16 -35.68
N GLY A 109 -9.66 -6.02 -37.00
CA GLY A 109 -10.34 -6.85 -37.98
C GLY A 109 -9.67 -8.20 -38.30
N ASN A 110 -8.59 -8.56 -37.60
CA ASN A 110 -7.82 -9.79 -37.80
C ASN A 110 -7.48 -10.05 -39.28
N PHE A 111 -6.96 -9.02 -39.96
CA PHE A 111 -6.67 -9.04 -41.38
C PHE A 111 -5.46 -9.95 -41.68
N ASN A 112 -5.69 -11.07 -42.38
CA ASN A 112 -4.63 -11.99 -42.77
C ASN A 112 -4.49 -11.96 -44.30
N MET A 113 -3.36 -11.39 -44.77
CA MET A 113 -3.00 -11.26 -46.17
C MET A 113 -1.91 -12.30 -46.48
N LYS A 114 -2.28 -13.35 -47.21
CA LYS A 114 -1.32 -14.34 -47.73
C LYS A 114 -1.15 -14.14 -49.23
N TYR A 115 0.09 -13.97 -49.64
CA TYR A 115 0.50 -13.96 -51.04
C TYR A 115 1.15 -15.31 -51.34
N ASP A 116 0.48 -16.12 -52.16
CA ASP A 116 0.98 -17.41 -52.62
C ASP A 116 1.00 -17.41 -54.16
N ASP A 117 1.78 -18.31 -54.77
CA ASP A 117 2.03 -18.41 -56.22
C ASP A 117 0.75 -18.64 -57.06
N GLN A 118 -0.40 -18.87 -56.41
CA GLN A 118 -1.70 -19.12 -57.03
C GLN A 118 -2.71 -17.95 -56.85
N GLY A 119 -2.32 -16.82 -56.25
CA GLY A 119 -3.13 -15.61 -56.24
C GLY A 119 -3.18 -14.85 -54.90
N PHE A 120 -3.93 -13.75 -54.91
CA PHE A 120 -4.06 -12.84 -53.78
C PHE A 120 -5.24 -13.23 -52.88
N SER A 121 -4.96 -13.68 -51.65
CA SER A 121 -6.03 -13.99 -50.67
C SER A 121 -6.04 -12.97 -49.52
N VAL A 122 -7.18 -12.28 -49.39
CA VAL A 122 -7.46 -11.35 -48.31
C VAL A 122 -8.58 -11.93 -47.46
N SER A 123 -8.28 -12.22 -46.20
CA SER A 123 -9.30 -12.66 -45.24
C SER A 123 -9.45 -11.62 -44.14
N MET A 124 -10.70 -11.23 -43.86
CA MET A 124 -11.06 -10.26 -42.83
C MET A 124 -12.03 -10.94 -41.86
N GLY A 125 -11.63 -11.07 -40.59
CA GLY A 125 -12.34 -11.84 -39.58
C GLY A 125 -13.55 -11.11 -39.01
N VAL A 126 -14.67 -11.08 -39.74
CA VAL A 126 -15.99 -10.62 -39.24
C VAL A 126 -17.11 -11.64 -39.55
N LEU A 127 -16.80 -12.74 -40.24
CA LEU A 127 -17.72 -13.85 -40.50
C LEU A 127 -17.25 -15.11 -39.76
N PRO A 128 -18.17 -15.91 -39.20
CA PRO A 128 -17.82 -17.06 -38.38
C PRO A 128 -17.00 -18.05 -39.21
N GLN A 129 -15.82 -18.40 -38.67
CA GLN A 129 -14.99 -19.47 -39.21
C GLN A 129 -15.85 -20.73 -39.35
N GLN A 130 -15.80 -21.35 -40.53
CA GLN A 130 -16.25 -22.72 -40.71
C GLN A 130 -15.64 -23.55 -39.59
N SER A 131 -16.49 -24.10 -38.74
CA SER A 131 -16.13 -25.13 -37.77
C SER A 131 -15.67 -26.35 -38.56
N SER A 132 -14.39 -26.39 -38.91
CA SER A 132 -13.73 -27.68 -39.12
C SER A 132 -13.90 -28.43 -37.81
N GLU A 133 -14.74 -29.46 -37.79
CA GLU A 133 -14.81 -30.43 -36.70
C GLU A 133 -13.40 -30.96 -36.47
N ILE A 134 -12.69 -30.36 -35.53
CA ILE A 134 -11.45 -30.92 -35.01
C ILE A 134 -11.87 -32.24 -34.38
N SER A 135 -11.38 -33.34 -34.95
CA SER A 135 -11.64 -34.68 -34.42
C SER A 135 -11.44 -34.66 -32.89
N PRO A 136 -12.39 -35.17 -32.10
CA PRO A 136 -12.33 -35.16 -30.64
C PRO A 136 -11.04 -35.79 -30.10
N GLU A 137 -10.40 -36.65 -30.88
CA GLU A 137 -9.11 -37.29 -30.58
C GLU A 137 -7.94 -36.30 -30.66
N VAL A 138 -7.93 -35.39 -31.65
CA VAL A 138 -6.92 -34.33 -31.77
C VAL A 138 -7.11 -33.27 -30.67
N MET A 139 -8.36 -32.96 -30.33
CA MET A 139 -8.67 -32.04 -29.23
C MET A 139 -8.19 -32.59 -27.88
N ALA A 140 -8.35 -33.89 -27.64
CA ALA A 140 -7.87 -34.54 -26.41
C ALA A 140 -6.35 -34.46 -26.27
N VAL A 141 -5.61 -34.69 -27.37
CA VAL A 141 -4.13 -34.60 -27.37
C VAL A 141 -3.66 -33.16 -27.12
N ILE A 142 -4.32 -32.16 -27.73
CA ILE A 142 -3.97 -30.75 -27.51
C ILE A 142 -4.28 -30.32 -26.07
N LEU A 143 -5.43 -30.74 -25.53
CA LEU A 143 -5.81 -30.43 -24.15
C LEU A 143 -4.84 -31.04 -23.14
N GLU A 144 -4.40 -32.28 -23.36
CA GLU A 144 -3.46 -32.96 -22.48
C GLU A 144 -2.07 -32.31 -22.54
N ARG A 145 -1.61 -31.92 -23.73
CA ARG A 145 -0.38 -31.15 -23.88
C ARG A 145 -0.46 -29.79 -23.18
N ALA A 146 -1.57 -29.07 -23.35
CA ALA A 146 -1.77 -27.79 -22.68
C ALA A 146 -1.80 -27.95 -21.15
N ARG A 147 -2.37 -29.04 -20.63
CA ARG A 147 -2.33 -29.35 -19.19
C ARG A 147 -0.91 -29.63 -18.71
N GLN A 148 -0.13 -30.39 -19.46
CA GLN A 148 1.27 -30.67 -19.12
C GLN A 148 2.13 -29.40 -19.16
N GLU A 149 1.99 -28.57 -20.20
CA GLU A 149 2.72 -27.30 -20.31
C GLU A 149 2.33 -26.34 -19.18
N ASN A 150 1.04 -26.25 -18.84
CA ASN A 150 0.55 -25.45 -17.71
C ASN A 150 1.07 -25.99 -16.36
N ALA A 151 1.14 -27.31 -16.18
CA ALA A 151 1.68 -27.92 -14.97
C ALA A 151 3.19 -27.64 -14.83
N GLN A 152 3.95 -27.70 -15.93
CA GLN A 152 5.37 -27.34 -15.92
C GLN A 152 5.59 -25.87 -15.62
N TYR A 153 4.81 -24.98 -16.23
CA TYR A 153 4.90 -23.54 -15.97
C TYR A 153 4.58 -23.21 -14.51
N THR A 154 3.48 -23.76 -13.98
CA THR A 154 3.10 -23.55 -12.57
C THR A 154 4.14 -24.11 -11.60
N ALA A 155 4.70 -25.30 -11.86
CA ALA A 155 5.79 -25.85 -11.05
C ALA A 155 7.04 -24.95 -11.05
N SER A 156 7.41 -24.40 -12.21
CA SER A 156 8.55 -23.48 -12.31
C SER A 156 8.31 -22.16 -11.56
N MET A 157 7.09 -21.64 -11.61
CA MET A 157 6.70 -20.42 -10.89
C MET A 157 6.71 -20.65 -9.38
N ILE A 158 6.19 -21.79 -8.91
CA ILE A 158 6.19 -22.15 -7.48
C ILE A 158 7.64 -22.24 -6.98
N ALA A 159 8.51 -22.99 -7.66
CA ALA A 159 9.91 -23.12 -7.28
C ALA A 159 10.64 -21.76 -7.24
N ALA A 160 10.42 -20.89 -8.24
CA ALA A 160 10.97 -19.54 -8.24
C ALA A 160 10.42 -18.66 -7.11
N SER A 161 9.14 -18.85 -6.74
CA SER A 161 8.52 -18.12 -5.63
C SER A 161 9.05 -18.57 -4.27
N GLU A 162 9.29 -19.87 -4.09
CA GLU A 162 9.86 -20.42 -2.86
C GLU A 162 11.27 -19.91 -2.62
N GLU A 163 12.08 -19.83 -3.68
CA GLU A 163 13.44 -19.28 -3.61
C GLU A 163 13.42 -17.81 -3.19
N LYS A 164 12.54 -17.00 -3.81
CA LYS A 164 12.35 -15.60 -3.39
C LYS A 164 11.86 -15.47 -1.96
N GLN A 165 10.94 -16.34 -1.53
CA GLN A 165 10.46 -16.34 -0.15
C GLN A 165 11.59 -16.66 0.84
N LYS A 166 12.44 -17.66 0.55
CA LYS A 166 13.59 -17.99 1.39
C LYS A 166 14.56 -16.82 1.53
N GLN A 167 14.86 -16.16 0.41
CA GLN A 167 15.73 -14.97 0.41
C GLN A 167 15.12 -13.84 1.23
N SER A 168 13.85 -13.50 0.97
CA SER A 168 13.14 -12.46 1.73
C SER A 168 13.06 -12.79 3.23
N TRP A 169 12.85 -14.06 3.59
CA TRP A 169 12.86 -14.50 4.99
C TRP A 169 14.23 -14.29 5.64
N SER A 170 15.31 -14.68 4.96
CA SER A 170 16.67 -14.48 5.45
C SER A 170 16.99 -13.00 5.67
N ASP A 171 16.60 -12.15 4.72
CA ASP A 171 16.81 -10.70 4.82
C ASP A 171 16.01 -10.12 5.98
N ASN A 172 14.75 -10.53 6.15
CA ASN A 172 13.91 -10.10 7.26
C ASN A 172 14.49 -10.50 8.62
N PHE A 173 15.00 -11.73 8.76
CA PHE A 173 15.66 -12.17 10.00
C PHE A 173 16.93 -11.38 10.29
N THR A 174 17.71 -11.07 9.26
CA THR A 174 18.93 -10.26 9.41
C THR A 174 18.60 -8.85 9.85
N ASN A 175 17.62 -8.22 9.21
CA ASN A 175 17.16 -6.88 9.56
C ASN A 175 16.58 -6.83 10.98
N PHE A 176 15.78 -7.86 11.34
CA PHE A 176 15.23 -7.98 12.68
C PHE A 176 16.33 -8.12 13.75
N ALA A 177 17.36 -8.93 13.49
CA ALA A 177 18.50 -9.08 14.39
C ALA A 177 19.23 -7.75 14.60
N LEU A 178 19.51 -7.02 13.52
CA LEU A 178 20.14 -5.69 13.58
C LEU A 178 19.29 -4.67 14.35
N GLU A 179 17.97 -4.71 14.18
CA GLU A 179 17.07 -3.83 14.93
C GLU A 179 17.06 -4.16 16.43
N MET A 180 17.07 -5.45 16.78
CA MET A 180 17.15 -5.89 18.17
C MET A 180 18.44 -5.43 18.86
N ASP A 181 19.57 -5.52 18.17
CA ASP A 181 20.85 -5.04 18.70
C ASP A 181 20.83 -3.51 18.90
N ARG A 182 20.30 -2.74 17.94
CA ARG A 182 20.13 -1.28 18.11
C ARG A 182 19.24 -0.92 19.30
N LYS A 183 18.15 -1.68 19.53
CA LYS A 183 17.29 -1.46 20.70
C LYS A 183 18.03 -1.74 21.99
N ARG A 184 18.81 -2.84 22.06
CA ARG A 184 19.65 -3.14 23.22
C ARG A 184 20.66 -2.04 23.51
N ASP A 185 21.37 -1.54 22.50
CA ASP A 185 22.34 -0.47 22.69
C ASP A 185 21.68 0.81 23.21
N THR A 186 20.50 1.13 22.67
CA THR A 186 19.70 2.29 23.12
C THR A 186 19.26 2.12 24.58
N GLU A 187 18.80 0.93 24.95
CA GLU A 187 18.41 0.61 26.33
C GLU A 187 19.60 0.68 27.28
N LEU A 188 20.74 0.09 26.91
CA LEU A 188 21.97 0.15 27.72
C LEU A 188 22.44 1.60 27.92
N TYR A 189 22.36 2.43 26.89
CA TYR A 189 22.65 3.86 26.98
C TYR A 189 21.70 4.59 27.94
N MET A 190 20.39 4.30 27.85
CA MET A 190 19.38 4.89 28.74
C MET A 190 19.58 4.47 30.20
N ILE A 191 19.89 3.19 30.44
CA ILE A 191 20.22 2.67 31.77
C ILE A 191 21.48 3.35 32.32
N GLY A 192 22.54 3.47 31.51
CA GLY A 192 23.76 4.18 31.89
C GLY A 192 23.48 5.62 32.34
N ASN A 193 22.73 6.37 31.53
CA ASN A 193 22.32 7.74 31.86
C ASN A 193 21.42 7.84 33.10
N GLN A 194 20.64 6.82 33.41
CA GLN A 194 19.83 6.78 34.63
C GLN A 194 20.70 6.49 35.86
N LEU A 195 21.64 5.56 35.76
CA LEU A 195 22.58 5.23 36.84
C LEU A 195 23.48 6.43 37.17
N GLU A 196 23.95 7.15 36.15
CA GLU A 196 24.76 8.35 36.35
C GLU A 196 23.98 9.46 37.07
N ARG A 197 22.74 9.72 36.63
CA ARG A 197 21.84 10.66 37.33
C ARG A 197 21.53 10.24 38.77
N MET A 198 21.39 8.94 39.02
CA MET A 198 21.18 8.42 40.37
C MET A 198 22.42 8.67 41.24
N ASN A 199 23.62 8.41 40.72
CA ASN A 199 24.88 8.65 41.43
C ASN A 199 25.08 10.15 41.73
N GLU A 200 24.82 11.03 40.76
CA GLU A 200 24.86 12.48 40.97
C GLU A 200 23.87 12.93 42.05
N SER A 201 22.63 12.42 42.00
CA SER A 201 21.60 12.70 43.00
C SER A 201 22.03 12.26 44.39
N THR A 202 22.54 11.03 44.54
CA THR A 202 23.05 10.51 45.80
C THR A 202 24.22 11.36 46.33
N ASN A 203 25.19 11.72 45.48
CA ASN A 203 26.31 12.58 45.87
C ASN A 203 25.88 13.99 46.29
N ASN A 204 24.85 14.54 45.65
CA ASN A 204 24.29 15.84 46.03
C ASN A 204 23.60 15.76 47.40
N GLN A 205 22.79 14.73 47.65
CA GLN A 205 22.16 14.50 48.95
C GLN A 205 23.20 14.32 50.07
N PHE A 206 24.27 13.56 49.83
CA PHE A 206 25.36 13.41 50.80
C PHE A 206 26.05 14.75 51.10
N ARG A 207 26.30 15.59 50.09
CA ARG A 207 26.88 16.92 50.30
C ARG A 207 25.95 17.84 51.09
N GLU A 208 24.65 17.78 50.85
CA GLU A 208 23.66 18.54 51.62
C GLU A 208 23.61 18.09 53.08
N LEU A 209 23.61 16.78 53.35
CA LEU A 209 23.69 16.23 54.70
C LEU A 209 24.98 16.64 55.43
N MET A 210 26.12 16.61 54.76
CA MET A 210 27.38 17.06 55.36
C MET A 210 27.38 18.56 55.68
N ARG A 211 26.75 19.39 54.84
CA ARG A 211 26.57 20.83 55.11
C ARG A 211 25.66 21.06 56.31
N SER A 212 24.54 20.34 56.41
CA SER A 212 23.59 20.53 57.51
C SER A 212 24.18 20.10 58.86
N VAL A 213 24.97 19.03 58.89
CA VAL A 213 25.70 18.58 60.11
C VAL A 213 26.73 19.62 60.57
N ASN A 214 27.48 20.25 59.64
CA ASN A 214 28.47 21.27 59.99
C ASN A 214 27.86 22.57 60.54
N TYR A 215 26.59 22.87 60.26
CA TYR A 215 25.93 24.09 60.75
C TYR A 215 25.44 23.99 62.21
N GLN A 216 25.44 22.77 62.80
CA GLN A 216 24.98 22.51 64.16
C GLN A 216 26.13 22.35 65.18
N ARG A 217 27.38 22.57 64.76
CA ARG A 217 28.58 22.51 65.60
C ARG A 217 29.18 23.89 65.76
#